data_AF-F3FQE7-F1
#
_entry.id   AF-F3FQE7-F1
#
_cell.length_a   1.000
_cell.length_b   1.000
_cell.length_c   1.000
_cell.angle_alpha   90.00
_cell.angle_beta   90.00
_cell.angle_gamma   90.00
#
_symmetry.space_group_name_H-M   'P 1'
#
loop_
_entity.id
_entity.type
_entity.pdbx_description
1 polymer ?
#
loop_
_entity_poly.entity_id
_entity_poly.type
_entity_poly.pdbx_seq_one_letter_code
_entity_poly.pdbx_strand_id
1 'polypeptide(L)'
;AMHEMSATVQEVARNAEQASHAAVNASKEAREGDGVVSKAVAQIEKLATEVTHSKSAMDELKNESNKIGGVLDVIKAVAEQTNLLALNAAIEAARAGEAGRGFAVVADEVRSLAQRTQTSTEEIAALISGLHTRTAQVATILDNSQALTANSVELTRNAGVSINNMTQAISTIETMNHQIAAAAEEQSAVAEEINRSVLNVRDISEQTASASEETAASSVELARLGVHLQSLVSRFRV
;
A
#
# COMPACT_ATOMS: atom_id res chain seq x y z
N ALA A 1 29.28 -20.31 35.72
CA ALA A 1 30.08 -20.45 34.48
C ALA A 1 29.44 -21.40 33.47
N MET A 2 29.72 -22.71 33.43
CA MET A 2 29.19 -23.58 32.36
C MET A 2 27.67 -23.77 32.39
N HIS A 3 27.07 -23.90 33.58
CA HIS A 3 25.61 -23.94 33.72
C HIS A 3 24.93 -22.64 33.27
N GLU A 4 25.53 -21.48 33.55
CA GLU A 4 25.02 -20.19 33.05
C GLU A 4 25.16 -20.09 31.53
N MET A 5 26.26 -20.57 30.96
CA MET A 5 26.47 -20.58 29.51
C MET A 5 25.43 -21.46 28.80
N SER A 6 25.13 -22.65 29.33
CA SER A 6 24.07 -23.50 28.78
C SER A 6 22.69 -22.84 28.87
N ALA A 7 22.40 -22.16 29.99
CA ALA A 7 21.14 -21.42 30.15
C ALA A 7 21.00 -20.26 29.16
N THR A 8 22.06 -19.45 28.95
CA THR A 8 22.01 -18.33 28.00
C THR A 8 21.91 -18.81 26.56
N VAL A 9 22.59 -19.90 26.20
CA VAL A 9 22.50 -20.50 24.86
C VAL A 9 21.08 -21.01 24.58
N GLN A 10 20.42 -21.67 25.55
CA GLN A 10 19.02 -22.06 25.42
C GLN A 10 18.07 -20.85 25.30
N GLU A 11 18.39 -19.74 25.96
CA GLU A 11 17.62 -18.50 25.83
C GLU A 11 17.77 -17.89 24.43
N VAL A 12 18.99 -17.88 23.86
CA VAL A 12 19.25 -17.45 22.48
C VAL A 12 18.48 -18.30 21.47
N ALA A 13 18.48 -19.64 21.63
CA ALA A 13 17.72 -20.54 20.77
C ALA A 13 16.20 -20.24 20.82
N ARG A 14 15.65 -20.05 22.03
CA ARG A 14 14.23 -19.69 22.21
C ARG A 14 13.89 -18.33 21.60
N ASN A 15 14.77 -17.34 21.74
CA ASN A 15 14.57 -16.02 21.15
C ASN A 15 14.60 -16.09 19.61
N ALA A 16 15.49 -16.90 19.03
CA ALA A 16 15.54 -17.12 17.60
C ALA A 16 14.27 -17.81 17.08
N GLU A 17 13.74 -18.81 17.79
CA GLU A 17 12.48 -19.46 17.46
C GLU A 17 11.30 -18.47 17.50
N GLN A 18 11.19 -17.67 18.56
CA GLN A 18 10.16 -16.63 18.68
C GLN A 18 10.25 -15.59 17.55
N ALA A 19 11.47 -15.15 17.22
CA ALA A 19 11.70 -14.24 16.12
C ALA A 19 11.33 -14.86 14.76
N SER A 20 11.56 -16.16 14.58
CA SER A 20 11.11 -16.90 13.38
C SER A 20 9.59 -16.92 13.27
N HIS A 21 8.88 -17.22 14.35
CA HIS A 21 7.41 -17.13 14.38
C HIS A 21 6.90 -15.73 14.05
N ALA A 22 7.53 -14.69 14.60
CA ALA A 22 7.19 -13.30 14.28
C ALA A 22 7.42 -12.97 12.80
N ALA A 23 8.53 -13.44 12.21
CA ALA A 23 8.81 -13.29 10.78
C ALA A 23 7.76 -14.00 9.92
N VAL A 24 7.37 -15.23 10.25
CA VAL A 24 6.31 -15.96 9.53
C VAL A 24 4.98 -15.22 9.56
N ASN A 25 4.60 -14.67 10.73
CA ASN A 25 3.38 -13.87 10.86
C ASN A 25 3.46 -12.59 10.03
N ALA A 26 4.57 -11.86 10.09
CA ALA A 26 4.78 -10.66 9.28
C ALA A 26 4.75 -10.96 7.77
N SER A 27 5.29 -12.12 7.35
CA SER A 27 5.24 -12.58 5.95
C SER A 27 3.80 -12.83 5.49
N LYS A 28 2.97 -13.43 6.36
CA LYS A 28 1.55 -13.63 6.10
C LYS A 28 0.82 -12.30 5.95
N GLU A 29 1.02 -11.35 6.87
CA GLU A 29 0.40 -10.02 6.81
C GLU A 29 0.83 -9.25 5.56
N ALA A 30 2.11 -9.33 5.17
CA ALA A 30 2.61 -8.73 3.95
C ALA A 30 1.92 -9.32 2.70
N ARG A 31 1.73 -10.64 2.62
CA ARG A 31 1.01 -11.29 1.52
C ARG A 31 -0.47 -10.90 1.46
N GLU A 32 -1.13 -10.78 2.62
CA GLU A 32 -2.50 -10.27 2.68
C GLU A 32 -2.56 -8.80 2.20
N GLY A 33 -1.59 -7.98 2.61
CA GLY A 33 -1.43 -6.60 2.15
C GLY A 33 -1.22 -6.49 0.63
N ASP A 34 -0.39 -7.34 0.04
CA ASP A 34 -0.18 -7.43 -1.41
C ASP A 34 -1.50 -7.75 -2.15
N GLY A 35 -2.30 -8.66 -1.58
CA GLY A 35 -3.65 -8.95 -2.09
C GLY A 35 -4.60 -7.76 -2.02
N VAL A 36 -4.53 -6.95 -0.96
CA VAL A 36 -5.32 -5.70 -0.84
C VAL A 36 -4.87 -4.67 -1.87
N VAL A 37 -3.55 -4.48 -2.04
CA VAL A 37 -2.99 -3.58 -3.05
C VAL A 37 -3.40 -4.00 -4.46
N SER A 38 -3.33 -5.28 -4.78
CA SER A 38 -3.77 -5.82 -6.08
C SER A 38 -5.24 -5.54 -6.35
N LYS A 39 -6.11 -5.71 -5.35
CA LYS A 39 -7.54 -5.35 -5.45
C LYS A 39 -7.74 -3.84 -5.64
N ALA A 40 -6.96 -3.02 -4.95
CA ALA A 40 -7.01 -1.57 -5.10
C ALA A 40 -6.63 -1.13 -6.52
N VAL A 41 -5.54 -1.68 -7.10
CA VAL A 41 -5.17 -1.42 -8.50
C VAL A 41 -6.32 -1.74 -9.45
N ALA A 42 -6.90 -2.94 -9.35
CA ALA A 42 -8.00 -3.35 -10.21
C ALA A 42 -9.23 -2.43 -10.07
N GLN A 43 -9.51 -1.93 -8.86
CA GLN A 43 -10.62 -1.02 -8.63
C GLN A 43 -10.35 0.39 -9.21
N ILE A 44 -9.10 0.86 -9.13
CA ILE A 44 -8.69 2.14 -9.71
C ILE A 44 -8.70 2.08 -11.25
N GLU A 45 -8.30 0.95 -11.85
CA GLU A 45 -8.40 0.74 -13.31
C GLU A 45 -9.85 0.76 -13.80
N LYS A 46 -10.77 0.15 -13.04
CA LYS A 46 -12.21 0.28 -13.31
C LYS A 46 -12.68 1.73 -13.21
N LEU A 47 -12.25 2.45 -12.18
CA LEU A 47 -12.57 3.87 -12.02
C LEU A 47 -12.07 4.70 -13.22
N ALA A 48 -10.86 4.43 -13.72
CA ALA A 48 -10.32 5.10 -14.90
C ALA A 48 -11.20 4.87 -16.15
N THR A 49 -11.73 3.66 -16.29
CA THR A 49 -12.66 3.30 -17.36
C THR A 49 -13.98 4.07 -17.23
N GLU A 50 -14.55 4.13 -16.03
CA GLU A 50 -15.80 4.88 -15.76
C GLU A 50 -15.65 6.40 -15.96
N VAL A 51 -14.49 6.98 -15.60
CA VAL A 51 -14.17 8.38 -15.90
C VAL A 51 -14.13 8.61 -17.41
N THR A 52 -13.57 7.66 -18.17
CA THR A 52 -13.50 7.72 -19.64
C THR A 52 -14.90 7.65 -20.26
N HIS A 53 -15.76 6.74 -19.78
CA HIS A 53 -17.17 6.68 -20.21
C HIS A 53 -17.92 7.97 -19.89
N SER A 54 -17.73 8.52 -18.69
CA SER A 54 -18.35 9.79 -18.28
C SER A 54 -17.93 10.95 -19.19
N LYS A 55 -16.65 10.98 -19.60
CA LYS A 55 -16.15 11.98 -20.54
C LYS A 55 -16.82 11.85 -21.91
N SER A 56 -16.95 10.63 -22.44
CA SER A 56 -17.68 10.38 -23.69
C SER A 56 -19.14 10.86 -23.62
N ALA A 57 -19.83 10.58 -22.51
CA ALA A 57 -21.20 11.04 -22.31
C ALA A 57 -21.32 12.58 -22.26
N MET A 58 -20.33 13.27 -21.69
CA MET A 58 -20.27 14.74 -21.72
C MET A 58 -20.05 15.29 -23.12
N ASP A 59 -19.20 14.65 -23.92
CA ASP A 59 -18.97 15.02 -25.32
C ASP A 59 -20.23 14.80 -26.19
N GLU A 60 -20.96 13.71 -25.96
CA GLU A 60 -22.26 13.47 -26.59
C GLU A 60 -23.29 14.53 -26.19
N LEU A 61 -23.40 14.85 -24.90
CA LEU A 61 -24.30 15.90 -24.40
C LEU A 61 -23.99 17.27 -25.01
N LYS A 62 -22.69 17.60 -25.15
CA LYS A 62 -22.24 18.82 -25.82
C LYS A 62 -22.67 18.85 -27.29
N ASN A 63 -22.54 17.73 -28.00
CA ASN A 63 -22.95 17.63 -29.40
C ASN A 63 -24.47 17.74 -29.56
N GLU A 64 -25.24 17.11 -28.68
CA GLU A 64 -26.71 17.21 -28.73
C GLU A 64 -27.19 18.62 -28.40
N SER A 65 -26.55 19.29 -27.43
CA SER A 65 -26.83 20.69 -27.10
C SER A 65 -26.56 21.63 -28.29
N ASN A 66 -25.48 21.40 -29.04
CA ASN A 66 -25.18 22.14 -30.28
C ASN A 66 -26.27 21.96 -31.34
N LYS A 67 -26.80 20.74 -31.51
CA LYS A 67 -27.90 20.49 -32.45
C LYS A 67 -29.17 21.23 -32.05
N ILE A 68 -29.50 21.25 -30.75
CA ILE A 68 -30.63 22.02 -30.23
C ILE A 68 -30.45 23.51 -30.53
N GLY A 69 -29.24 24.05 -30.35
CA GLY A 69 -28.91 25.43 -30.75
C GLY A 69 -29.25 25.72 -32.21
N GLY A 70 -28.83 24.85 -33.13
CA GLY A 70 -29.17 25.00 -34.56
C GLY A 70 -30.67 24.91 -34.86
N VAL A 71 -31.42 24.08 -34.14
CA VAL A 71 -32.89 24.03 -34.28
C VAL A 71 -33.54 25.31 -33.78
N LEU A 72 -33.05 25.88 -32.66
CA LEU A 72 -33.56 27.14 -32.12
C LEU A 72 -33.32 28.30 -33.09
N ASP A 73 -32.17 28.35 -33.77
CA ASP A 73 -31.89 29.36 -34.78
C ASP A 73 -32.90 29.30 -35.94
N VAL A 74 -33.30 28.09 -36.37
CA VAL A 74 -34.35 27.91 -37.38
C VAL A 74 -35.72 28.37 -36.86
N ILE A 75 -36.10 28.02 -35.63
CA ILE A 75 -37.38 28.46 -35.05
C ILE A 75 -37.42 29.98 -34.91
N LYS A 76 -36.32 30.60 -34.49
CA LYS A 76 -36.19 32.05 -34.40
C LYS A 76 -36.39 32.71 -35.76
N ALA A 77 -35.74 32.19 -36.81
CA ALA A 77 -35.90 32.68 -38.17
C ALA A 77 -37.35 32.54 -38.67
N VAL A 78 -38.01 31.42 -38.38
CA VAL A 78 -39.43 31.19 -38.73
C VAL A 78 -40.35 32.15 -37.96
N ALA A 79 -40.11 32.39 -36.68
CA ALA A 79 -40.88 33.33 -35.88
C ALA A 79 -40.73 34.78 -36.40
N GLU A 80 -39.51 35.19 -36.75
CA GLU A 80 -39.25 36.50 -37.37
C GLU A 80 -39.95 36.65 -38.73
N GLN A 81 -39.88 35.62 -39.58
CA GLN A 81 -40.58 35.61 -40.86
C GLN A 81 -42.10 35.64 -40.68
N THR A 82 -42.63 34.91 -39.71
CA THR A 82 -44.07 34.89 -39.37
C THR A 82 -44.52 36.25 -38.85
N ASN A 83 -43.71 36.91 -38.02
CA ASN A 83 -43.97 38.26 -37.53
C ASN A 83 -44.01 39.28 -38.67
N LEU A 84 -43.08 39.20 -39.63
CA LEU A 84 -43.07 40.04 -40.83
C LEU A 84 -44.27 39.78 -41.74
N LEU A 85 -44.64 38.51 -41.95
CA LEU A 85 -45.82 38.12 -42.72
C LEU A 85 -47.12 38.65 -42.08
N ALA A 86 -47.26 38.51 -40.76
CA ALA A 86 -48.39 39.01 -40.00
C ALA A 86 -48.49 40.54 -40.06
N LEU A 87 -47.37 41.25 -39.99
CA LEU A 87 -47.33 42.70 -40.15
C LEU A 87 -47.83 43.13 -41.54
N ASN A 88 -47.37 42.47 -42.60
CA ASN A 88 -47.84 42.76 -43.96
C ASN A 88 -49.34 42.48 -44.13
N ALA A 89 -49.85 41.40 -43.53
CA ALA A 89 -51.27 41.08 -43.53
C ALA A 89 -52.10 42.12 -42.76
N ALA A 90 -51.62 42.61 -41.62
CA ALA A 90 -52.27 43.67 -40.85
C ALA A 90 -52.34 44.99 -41.64
N ILE A 91 -51.26 45.34 -42.36
CA ILE A 91 -51.23 46.51 -43.24
C ILE A 91 -52.26 46.39 -44.37
N GLU A 92 -52.33 45.25 -45.04
CA GLU A 92 -53.29 45.05 -46.15
C GLU A 92 -54.75 44.98 -45.65
N ALA A 93 -54.97 44.39 -44.46
CA ALA A 93 -56.28 44.39 -43.81
C ALA A 93 -56.75 45.81 -43.46
N ALA A 94 -55.86 46.67 -42.96
CA ALA A 94 -56.15 48.09 -42.72
C ALA A 94 -56.49 48.83 -44.03
N ARG A 95 -55.83 48.45 -45.13
CA ARG A 95 -56.06 49.03 -46.47
C ARG A 95 -57.44 48.68 -47.05
N ALA A 96 -57.97 47.51 -46.70
CA ALA A 96 -59.30 47.05 -47.10
C ALA A 96 -60.47 47.67 -46.28
N GLY A 97 -60.18 48.50 -45.26
CA GLY A 97 -61.18 49.20 -44.46
C GLY A 97 -62.09 48.25 -43.67
N GLU A 98 -63.40 48.51 -43.66
CA GLU A 98 -64.40 47.71 -42.91
C GLU A 98 -64.43 46.23 -43.35
N ALA A 99 -64.13 45.91 -44.62
CA ALA A 99 -64.09 44.54 -45.12
C ALA A 99 -62.89 43.73 -44.59
N GLY A 100 -61.80 44.39 -44.20
CA GLY A 100 -60.58 43.76 -43.69
C GLY A 100 -60.55 43.56 -42.17
N ARG A 101 -61.57 44.02 -41.45
CA ARG A 101 -61.57 44.12 -39.99
C ARG A 101 -61.39 42.77 -39.28
N GLY A 102 -61.99 41.69 -39.81
CA GLY A 102 -61.78 40.33 -39.30
C GLY A 102 -60.37 39.80 -39.56
N PHE A 103 -59.77 40.12 -40.71
CA PHE A 103 -58.40 39.74 -41.05
C PHE A 103 -57.36 40.49 -40.21
N ALA A 104 -57.63 41.75 -39.86
CA ALA A 104 -56.74 42.55 -39.00
C ALA A 104 -56.58 41.92 -37.61
N VAL A 105 -57.68 41.44 -37.00
CA VAL A 105 -57.64 40.77 -35.68
C VAL A 105 -56.81 39.48 -35.73
N VAL A 106 -56.98 38.67 -36.78
CA VAL A 106 -56.20 37.44 -36.97
C VAL A 106 -54.72 37.76 -37.19
N ALA A 107 -54.41 38.80 -37.97
CA ALA A 107 -53.03 39.22 -38.22
C ALA A 107 -52.33 39.69 -36.92
N ASP A 108 -53.01 40.45 -36.06
CA ASP A 108 -52.47 40.86 -34.76
C ASP A 108 -52.26 39.67 -33.80
N GLU A 109 -53.17 38.69 -33.79
CA GLU A 109 -53.01 37.48 -32.98
C GLU A 109 -51.82 36.63 -33.45
N VAL A 110 -51.66 36.44 -34.76
CA VAL A 110 -50.50 35.75 -35.35
C VAL A 110 -49.20 36.49 -35.04
N ARG A 111 -49.21 37.83 -35.08
CA ARG A 111 -48.05 38.66 -34.72
C ARG A 111 -47.67 38.47 -33.25
N SER A 112 -48.65 38.52 -32.35
CA SER A 112 -48.47 38.27 -30.92
C SER A 112 -47.88 36.88 -30.66
N LEU A 113 -48.39 35.85 -31.34
CA LEU A 113 -47.89 34.48 -31.23
C LEU A 113 -46.44 34.34 -31.73
N ALA A 114 -46.11 35.03 -32.83
CA ALA A 114 -44.74 35.05 -33.36
C ALA A 114 -43.76 35.72 -32.39
N GLN A 115 -44.13 36.86 -31.79
CA GLN A 115 -43.33 37.52 -30.75
C GLN A 115 -43.14 36.64 -29.51
N ARG A 116 -44.21 36.00 -29.02
CA ARG A 116 -44.12 35.05 -27.90
C ARG A 116 -43.19 33.88 -28.22
N THR A 117 -43.26 33.35 -29.44
CA THR A 117 -42.37 32.27 -29.90
C THR A 117 -40.91 32.72 -29.88
N GLN A 118 -40.63 33.94 -30.36
CA GLN A 118 -39.27 34.52 -30.36
C GLN A 118 -38.72 34.66 -28.93
N THR A 119 -39.51 35.23 -28.01
CA THR A 119 -39.11 35.34 -26.59
C THR A 119 -38.83 33.97 -25.98
N SER A 120 -39.69 32.98 -26.20
CA SER A 120 -39.44 31.62 -25.69
C SER A 120 -38.20 30.98 -26.31
N THR A 121 -37.91 31.20 -27.60
CA THR A 121 -36.67 30.70 -28.20
C THR A 121 -35.42 31.34 -27.61
N GLU A 122 -35.48 32.62 -27.25
CA GLU A 122 -34.36 33.32 -26.59
C GLU A 122 -34.12 32.80 -25.17
N GLU A 123 -35.19 32.55 -24.41
CA GLU A 123 -35.10 31.92 -23.09
C GLU A 123 -34.48 30.52 -23.17
N ILE A 124 -34.91 29.68 -24.13
CA ILE A 124 -34.34 28.35 -24.33
C ILE A 124 -32.88 28.45 -24.77
N ALA A 125 -32.53 29.39 -25.66
CA ALA A 125 -31.14 29.60 -26.08
C ALA A 125 -30.22 29.97 -24.89
N ALA A 126 -30.71 30.80 -23.96
CA ALA A 126 -30.00 31.10 -22.73
C ALA A 126 -29.79 29.85 -21.84
N LEU A 127 -30.80 28.99 -21.73
CA LEU A 127 -30.69 27.71 -21.02
C LEU A 127 -29.65 26.78 -21.66
N ILE A 128 -29.64 26.68 -22.99
CA ILE A 128 -28.65 25.87 -23.74
C ILE A 128 -27.23 26.43 -23.58
N SER A 129 -27.05 27.74 -23.60
CA SER A 129 -25.75 28.37 -23.31
C SER A 129 -25.27 28.06 -21.87
N GLY A 130 -26.19 28.10 -20.90
CA GLY A 130 -25.91 27.67 -19.54
C GLY A 130 -25.55 26.19 -19.44
N LEU A 131 -26.20 25.33 -20.22
CA LEU A 131 -25.89 23.90 -20.31
C LEU A 131 -24.47 23.69 -20.86
N HIS A 132 -24.11 24.36 -21.96
CA HIS A 132 -22.76 24.33 -22.53
C HIS A 132 -21.67 24.65 -21.52
N THR A 133 -21.88 25.73 -20.75
CA THR A 133 -20.92 26.17 -19.74
C THR A 133 -20.72 25.10 -18.67
N ARG A 134 -21.81 24.51 -18.16
CA ARG A 134 -21.75 23.47 -17.14
C ARG A 134 -21.13 22.17 -17.66
N THR A 135 -21.49 21.75 -18.87
CA THR A 135 -20.89 20.56 -19.49
C THR A 135 -19.39 20.74 -19.70
N ALA A 136 -18.94 21.92 -20.13
CA ALA A 136 -17.51 22.23 -20.24
C ALA A 136 -16.79 22.20 -18.88
N GLN A 137 -17.41 22.72 -17.81
CA GLN A 137 -16.87 22.64 -16.46
C GLN A 137 -16.71 21.18 -15.99
N VAL A 138 -17.73 20.34 -16.22
CA VAL A 138 -17.69 18.91 -15.86
C VAL A 138 -16.61 18.18 -16.66
N ALA A 139 -16.44 18.49 -17.95
CA ALA A 139 -15.37 17.91 -18.77
C ALA A 139 -13.98 18.20 -18.18
N THR A 140 -13.71 19.43 -17.75
CA THR A 140 -12.44 19.79 -17.09
C THR A 140 -12.24 19.03 -15.77
N ILE A 141 -13.32 18.82 -14.99
CA ILE A 141 -13.25 18.02 -13.76
C ILE A 141 -12.89 16.57 -14.10
N LEU A 142 -13.50 15.99 -15.12
CA LEU A 142 -13.23 14.62 -15.56
C LEU A 142 -11.79 14.45 -16.07
N ASP A 143 -11.23 15.44 -16.78
CA ASP A 143 -9.83 15.43 -17.20
C ASP A 143 -8.88 15.41 -15.99
N ASN A 144 -9.16 16.23 -14.98
CA ASN A 144 -8.39 16.21 -13.73
C ASN A 144 -8.55 14.87 -12.98
N SER A 145 -9.77 14.33 -12.93
CA SER A 145 -10.04 13.01 -12.33
C SER A 145 -9.28 11.89 -13.04
N GLN A 146 -9.14 11.96 -14.37
CA GLN A 146 -8.35 11.00 -15.14
C GLN A 146 -6.88 11.05 -14.73
N ALA A 147 -6.30 12.24 -14.62
CA ALA A 147 -4.91 12.42 -14.19
C ALA A 147 -4.67 11.91 -12.75
N LEU A 148 -5.59 12.23 -11.82
CA LEU A 148 -5.53 11.76 -10.43
C LEU A 148 -5.64 10.23 -10.33
N THR A 149 -6.49 9.63 -11.15
CA THR A 149 -6.66 8.18 -11.19
C THR A 149 -5.40 7.49 -11.70
N ALA A 150 -4.77 8.02 -12.76
CA ALA A 150 -3.50 7.51 -13.28
C ALA A 150 -2.37 7.59 -12.24
N ASN A 151 -2.25 8.71 -11.53
CA ASN A 151 -1.28 8.86 -10.43
C ASN A 151 -1.57 7.87 -9.29
N SER A 152 -2.85 7.65 -8.96
CA SER A 152 -3.24 6.70 -7.91
C SER A 152 -2.85 5.27 -8.26
N VAL A 153 -2.94 4.85 -9.53
CA VAL A 153 -2.43 3.54 -9.99
C VAL A 153 -0.93 3.43 -9.74
N GLU A 154 -0.17 4.46 -10.11
CA GLU A 154 1.29 4.48 -9.93
C GLU A 154 1.69 4.38 -8.45
N LEU A 155 1.09 5.20 -7.59
CA LEU A 155 1.34 5.16 -6.13
C LEU A 155 1.00 3.79 -5.54
N THR A 156 -0.12 3.19 -5.97
CA THR A 156 -0.55 1.87 -5.49
C THR A 156 0.41 0.78 -5.97
N ARG A 157 0.92 0.86 -7.20
CA ARG A 157 1.94 -0.07 -7.71
C ARG A 157 3.25 0.06 -6.92
N ASN A 158 3.68 1.27 -6.58
CA ASN A 158 4.87 1.51 -5.75
C ASN A 158 4.72 0.94 -4.33
N ALA A 159 3.50 1.02 -3.76
CA ALA A 159 3.20 0.35 -2.50
C ALA A 159 3.34 -1.18 -2.62
N GLY A 160 2.86 -1.77 -3.71
CA GLY A 160 3.03 -3.21 -3.99
C GLY A 160 4.49 -3.64 -4.08
N VAL A 161 5.32 -2.87 -4.78
CA VAL A 161 6.78 -3.10 -4.83
C VAL A 161 7.40 -3.03 -3.42
N SER A 162 6.98 -2.08 -2.59
CA SER A 162 7.48 -1.94 -1.22
C SER A 162 7.11 -3.14 -0.35
N ILE A 163 5.89 -3.67 -0.46
CA ILE A 163 5.44 -4.88 0.23
C ILE A 163 6.23 -6.11 -0.23
N ASN A 164 6.53 -6.20 -1.53
CA ASN A 164 7.36 -7.29 -2.06
C ASN A 164 8.78 -7.25 -1.44
N ASN A 165 9.40 -6.08 -1.40
CA ASN A 165 10.70 -5.88 -0.75
C ASN A 165 10.66 -6.25 0.74
N MET A 166 9.59 -5.87 1.46
CA MET A 166 9.39 -6.28 2.85
C MET A 166 9.31 -7.80 2.99
N THR A 167 8.57 -8.48 2.11
CA THR A 167 8.45 -9.94 2.12
C THR A 167 9.81 -10.62 1.95
N GLN A 168 10.66 -10.09 1.08
CA GLN A 168 12.02 -10.61 0.87
C GLN A 168 12.93 -10.37 2.08
N ALA A 169 12.84 -9.20 2.72
CA ALA A 169 13.55 -8.91 3.96
C ALA A 169 13.12 -9.84 5.11
N ILE A 170 11.81 -10.09 5.24
CA ILE A 170 11.26 -11.00 6.24
C ILE A 170 11.75 -12.44 6.02
N SER A 171 11.78 -12.92 4.78
CA SER A 171 12.33 -14.25 4.46
C SER A 171 13.82 -14.38 4.81
N THR A 172 14.57 -13.28 4.66
CA THR A 172 15.97 -13.22 5.10
C THR A 172 16.07 -13.34 6.63
N ILE A 173 15.21 -12.64 7.37
CA ILE A 173 15.15 -12.71 8.85
C ILE A 173 14.81 -14.14 9.32
N GLU A 174 13.84 -14.80 8.69
CA GLU A 174 13.49 -16.20 8.97
C GLU A 174 14.71 -17.13 8.80
N THR A 175 15.45 -16.96 7.70
CA THR A 175 16.68 -17.73 7.43
C THR A 175 17.75 -17.47 8.50
N MET A 176 17.95 -16.20 8.88
CA MET A 176 18.91 -15.84 9.92
C MET A 176 18.54 -16.45 11.28
N ASN A 177 17.26 -16.45 11.64
CA ASN A 177 16.80 -17.05 12.89
C ASN A 177 17.02 -18.56 12.92
N HIS A 178 16.82 -19.27 11.80
CA HIS A 178 17.19 -20.68 11.70
C HIS A 178 18.68 -20.92 11.90
N GLN A 179 19.54 -20.06 11.35
CA GLN A 179 20.99 -20.16 11.55
C GLN A 179 21.39 -19.87 13.00
N ILE A 180 20.77 -18.89 13.64
CA ILE A 180 21.02 -18.56 15.05
C ILE A 180 20.61 -19.73 15.96
N ALA A 181 19.44 -20.33 15.72
CA ALA A 181 18.98 -21.50 16.48
C ALA A 181 19.95 -22.68 16.33
N ALA A 182 20.38 -23.00 15.10
CA ALA A 182 21.36 -24.06 14.85
C ALA A 182 22.71 -23.78 15.52
N ALA A 183 23.21 -22.54 15.45
CA ALA A 183 24.45 -22.14 16.10
C ALA A 183 24.35 -22.22 17.64
N ALA A 184 23.18 -21.90 18.20
CA ALA A 184 22.93 -22.06 19.64
C ALA A 184 22.93 -23.54 20.04
N GLU A 185 22.31 -24.43 19.27
CA GLU A 185 22.38 -25.87 19.53
C GLU A 185 23.83 -26.40 19.51
N GLU A 186 24.63 -25.97 18.53
CA GLU A 186 26.06 -26.31 18.45
C GLU A 186 26.85 -25.77 19.65
N GLN A 187 26.64 -24.51 20.04
CA GLN A 187 27.25 -23.93 21.24
C GLN A 187 26.86 -24.68 22.51
N SER A 188 25.63 -25.17 22.61
CA SER A 188 25.20 -25.97 23.77
C SER A 188 25.95 -27.30 23.84
N ALA A 189 26.18 -27.95 22.70
CA ALA A 189 26.95 -29.19 22.64
C ALA A 189 28.42 -28.97 23.04
N VAL A 190 29.05 -27.90 22.53
CA VAL A 190 30.42 -27.51 22.89
C VAL A 190 30.53 -27.16 24.38
N ALA A 191 29.53 -26.47 24.94
CA ALA A 191 29.50 -26.15 26.36
C ALA A 191 29.44 -27.42 27.23
N GLU A 192 28.67 -28.43 26.84
CA GLU A 192 28.61 -29.70 27.58
C GLU A 192 29.96 -30.45 27.52
N GLU A 193 30.63 -30.44 26.37
CA GLU A 193 31.96 -31.05 26.22
C GLU A 193 33.03 -30.34 27.08
N ILE A 194 33.01 -29.02 27.12
CA ILE A 194 33.89 -28.23 27.99
C ILE A 194 33.59 -28.54 29.46
N ASN A 195 32.31 -28.62 29.86
CA ASN A 195 31.91 -28.95 31.22
C ASN A 195 32.49 -30.31 31.65
N ARG A 196 32.38 -31.33 30.77
CA ARG A 196 32.97 -32.65 31.00
C ARG A 196 34.50 -32.61 31.09
N SER A 197 35.15 -31.81 30.25
CA SER A 197 36.60 -31.63 30.27
C SER A 197 37.08 -30.98 31.57
N VAL A 198 36.35 -30.00 32.08
CA VAL A 198 36.65 -29.34 33.37
C VAL A 198 36.52 -30.32 34.55
N LEU A 199 35.48 -31.17 34.55
CA LEU A 199 35.33 -32.22 35.56
C LEU A 199 36.50 -33.22 35.52
N ASN A 200 36.89 -33.68 34.34
CA ASN A 200 38.05 -34.57 34.19
C ASN A 200 39.36 -33.93 34.71
N VAL A 201 39.60 -32.65 34.41
CA VAL A 201 40.79 -31.93 34.91
C VAL A 201 40.77 -31.82 36.43
N ARG A 202 39.60 -31.59 37.03
CA ARG A 202 39.44 -31.57 38.49
C ARG A 202 39.79 -32.92 39.10
N ASP A 203 39.25 -34.01 38.55
CA ASP A 203 39.49 -35.37 39.07
C ASP A 203 40.98 -35.73 38.99
N ILE A 204 41.65 -35.41 37.87
CA ILE A 204 43.10 -35.60 37.71
C ILE A 204 43.89 -34.75 38.71
N SER A 205 43.45 -33.53 38.99
CA SER A 205 44.10 -32.64 39.96
C SER A 205 43.98 -33.18 41.39
N GLU A 206 42.81 -33.69 41.78
CA GLU A 206 42.61 -34.36 43.08
C GLU A 206 43.49 -35.62 43.19
N GLN A 207 43.54 -36.45 42.15
CA GLN A 207 44.40 -37.64 42.12
C GLN A 207 45.89 -37.27 42.22
N THR A 208 46.32 -36.21 41.54
CA THR A 208 47.70 -35.72 41.59
C THR A 208 48.07 -35.19 42.97
N ALA A 209 47.15 -34.48 43.65
CA ALA A 209 47.34 -34.03 45.01
C ALA A 209 47.55 -35.21 45.97
N SER A 210 46.70 -36.24 45.90
CA SER A 210 46.86 -37.46 46.71
C SER A 210 48.17 -38.20 46.43
N ALA A 211 48.57 -38.36 45.16
CA ALA A 211 49.84 -38.98 44.81
C ALA A 211 51.05 -38.16 45.33
N SER A 212 50.93 -36.84 45.34
CA SER A 212 51.97 -35.95 45.89
C SER A 212 52.08 -36.09 47.42
N GLU A 213 50.95 -36.25 48.13
CA GLU A 213 50.95 -36.53 49.58
C GLU A 213 51.61 -37.88 49.90
N GLU A 214 51.30 -38.93 49.12
CA GLU A 214 51.90 -40.26 49.26
C GLU A 214 53.42 -40.22 48.97
N THR A 215 53.83 -39.46 47.96
CA THR A 215 55.25 -39.26 47.63
C THR A 215 55.99 -38.50 48.74
N ALA A 216 55.35 -37.48 49.33
CA ALA A 216 55.90 -36.74 50.46
C ALA A 216 56.08 -37.65 51.69
N ALA A 217 55.07 -38.46 52.02
CA ALA A 217 55.14 -39.44 53.11
C ALA A 217 56.27 -40.47 52.88
N SER A 218 56.39 -40.98 51.66
CA SER A 218 57.46 -41.92 51.28
C SER A 218 58.85 -41.28 51.39
N SER A 219 58.97 -39.99 51.02
CA SER A 219 60.22 -39.23 51.14
C SER A 219 60.64 -39.02 52.60
N VAL A 220 59.67 -38.76 53.50
CA VAL A 220 59.91 -38.69 54.94
C VAL A 220 60.42 -40.03 55.49
N GLU A 221 59.82 -41.15 55.07
CA GLU A 221 60.29 -42.47 55.49
C GLU A 221 61.67 -42.82 54.94
N LEU A 222 61.95 -42.49 53.68
CA LEU A 222 63.29 -42.64 53.09
C LEU A 222 64.32 -41.83 53.87
N ALA A 223 64.01 -40.59 54.24
CA ALA A 223 64.89 -39.76 55.07
C ALA A 223 65.14 -40.40 56.45
N ARG A 224 64.09 -40.92 57.09
CA ARG A 224 64.21 -41.63 58.37
C ARG A 224 65.09 -42.87 58.26
N LEU A 225 64.90 -43.67 57.21
CA LEU A 225 65.70 -44.87 56.96
C LEU A 225 67.17 -44.52 56.65
N GLY A 226 67.40 -43.44 55.90
CA GLY A 226 68.73 -42.90 55.64
C GLY A 226 69.46 -42.50 56.92
N VAL A 227 68.80 -41.78 57.83
CA VAL A 227 69.36 -41.45 59.16
C VAL A 227 69.65 -42.71 59.97
N HIS A 228 68.77 -43.71 59.93
CA HIS A 228 68.96 -44.98 60.63
C HIS A 228 70.18 -45.74 60.12
N LEU A 229 70.34 -45.87 58.80
CA LEU A 229 71.51 -46.49 58.18
C LEU A 229 72.80 -45.75 58.52
N GLN A 230 72.79 -44.40 58.47
CA GLN A 230 73.93 -43.58 58.89
C GLN A 230 74.37 -43.88 60.33
N SER A 231 73.39 -44.05 61.24
CA SER A 231 73.64 -44.41 62.64
C SER A 231 74.18 -45.82 62.82
N LEU A 232 73.74 -46.79 62.00
CA LEU A 232 74.29 -48.14 62.02
C LEU A 232 75.73 -48.15 61.53
N VAL A 233 76.04 -47.46 60.43
CA VAL A 233 77.39 -47.39 59.87
C VAL A 233 78.36 -46.66 60.80
N SER A 234 77.93 -45.60 61.50
CA SER A 234 78.80 -44.90 62.45
C SER A 234 79.26 -45.75 63.63
N ARG A 235 78.51 -46.80 64.01
CA ARG A 235 78.94 -47.79 65.02
C ARG A 235 80.10 -48.69 64.54
N PHE A 236 80.29 -48.83 63.24
CA PHE A 236 81.38 -49.62 62.66
C PHE A 236 82.63 -48.79 62.34
N ARG A 237 82.57 -47.47 62.54
CA ARG A 237 83.70 -46.56 62.30
C ARG A 237 84.47 -46.38 63.61
N VAL A 238 85.50 -47.21 63.81
CA VAL A 238 86.56 -47.09 64.84
C VAL A 238 87.69 -46.21 64.29
#